data_AF-U6LNC7-F1
#
_entry.id   AF-U6LNC7-F1
#
_cell.length_a   1.000
_cell.length_b   1.000
_cell.length_c   1.000
_cell.angle_alpha   90.00
_cell.angle_beta   90.00
_cell.angle_gamma   90.00
#
_symmetry.space_group_name_H-M   'P 1'
#
loop_
_entity.id
_entity.type
_entity.pdbx_description
1 polymer ?
#
loop_
_entity_poly.entity_id
_entity_poly.type
_entity_poly.pdbx_seq_one_letter_code
_entity_poly.pdbx_strand_id
1 'polypeptide(L)'
;MEFSARFLRLKEALLKAGAPKYRLDQLVRQLYGRKVTAVGDLKALGGVAQRAIETEFGPNLLTLKCISTSEAPRATKLLFECKDGVRIEAVALKFASHTSLCISSQAGCSFNCSFCATGKIGLKRQLTVDEISDQVLYFQANGVRADSVSFMGMGEPLANPRVFNTLRLLTDPRAFGVSARRLNISTSGVLPGIKRLNQEHPQVPANRMYPFSEVFTLLDERIALTGRRVWIAYLLLQGKCQV
;
A
#
# COMPACT_ATOMS: atom_id res chain seq x y z
N MET A 1 -13.40 7.13 0.76
CA MET A 1 -12.91 6.18 1.79
C MET A 1 -13.93 5.08 2.13
N GLU A 2 -15.17 5.11 1.61
CA GLU A 2 -16.20 4.08 1.89
C GLU A 2 -15.82 2.65 1.45
N PHE A 3 -14.71 2.47 0.72
CA PHE A 3 -14.12 1.18 0.36
C PHE A 3 -13.18 0.58 1.45
N SER A 4 -12.90 1.31 2.54
CA SER A 4 -12.07 0.87 3.66
C SER A 4 -12.97 0.33 4.77
N ALA A 5 -12.76 -0.92 5.16
CA ALA A 5 -13.52 -1.55 6.22
C ALA A 5 -13.26 -0.86 7.56
N ARG A 6 -12.01 -0.44 7.81
CA ARG A 6 -11.67 0.41 8.96
C ARG A 6 -12.48 1.70 8.97
N PHE A 7 -12.54 2.43 7.85
CA PHE A 7 -13.28 3.69 7.79
C PHE A 7 -14.77 3.51 8.10
N LEU A 8 -15.40 2.48 7.53
CA LEU A 8 -16.81 2.16 7.79
C LEU A 8 -17.07 1.83 9.26
N ARG A 9 -16.22 0.99 9.86
CA ARG A 9 -16.33 0.63 11.28
C ARG A 9 -16.08 1.80 12.21
N LEU A 10 -15.13 2.69 11.89
CA LEU A 10 -14.90 3.93 12.65
C LEU A 10 -16.14 4.83 12.63
N LYS A 11 -16.75 5.01 11.45
CA LYS A 11 -17.99 5.78 11.28
C LYS A 11 -19.13 5.17 12.09
N GLU A 12 -19.31 3.85 12.03
CA GLU A 12 -20.34 3.14 12.78
C GLU A 12 -20.15 3.25 14.30
N ALA A 13 -18.93 3.05 14.80
CA ALA A 13 -18.62 3.16 16.23
C ALA A 13 -18.91 4.57 16.77
N LEU A 14 -18.55 5.61 16.01
CA LEU A 14 -18.86 7.00 16.36
C LEU A 14 -20.37 7.28 16.36
N LEU A 15 -21.10 6.75 15.37
CA LEU A 15 -22.56 6.89 15.29
C LEU A 15 -23.26 6.21 16.47
N LYS A 16 -22.88 4.97 16.81
CA LYS A 16 -23.43 4.23 17.96
C LYS A 16 -23.17 4.95 19.29
N ALA A 17 -22.04 5.65 19.39
CA ALA A 17 -21.69 6.44 20.56
C ALA A 17 -22.37 7.83 20.62
N GLY A 18 -23.23 8.17 19.64
CA GLY A 18 -23.87 9.49 19.57
C GLY A 18 -22.89 10.63 19.30
N ALA A 19 -21.70 10.35 18.75
CA ALA A 19 -20.70 11.36 18.50
C ALA A 19 -21.15 12.29 17.35
N PRO A 20 -20.92 13.61 17.45
CA PRO A 20 -21.21 14.53 16.36
C PRO A 20 -20.47 14.17 15.07
N LYS A 21 -21.08 14.43 13.91
CA LYS A 21 -20.53 14.06 12.58
C LYS A 21 -19.09 14.53 12.35
N TYR A 22 -18.72 15.72 12.82
CA TYR A 22 -17.38 16.29 12.65
C TYR A 22 -16.28 15.49 13.36
N ARG A 23 -16.61 14.61 14.32
CA ARG A 23 -15.64 13.74 15.01
C ARG A 23 -14.99 12.75 14.05
N LEU A 24 -15.72 12.30 13.03
CA LEU A 24 -15.16 11.41 12.01
C LEU A 24 -14.05 12.12 11.22
N ASP A 25 -14.27 13.38 10.83
CA ASP A 25 -13.27 14.17 10.10
C ASP A 25 -12.02 14.44 10.97
N GLN A 26 -12.22 14.73 12.25
CA GLN A 26 -11.12 14.87 13.21
C GLN A 26 -10.33 13.56 13.36
N LEU A 27 -11.01 12.42 13.41
CA LEU A 27 -10.38 11.11 13.48
C LEU A 27 -9.53 10.85 12.24
N VAL A 28 -10.12 10.98 11.05
CA VAL A 28 -9.45 10.77 9.76
C VAL A 28 -8.21 11.67 9.65
N ARG A 29 -8.33 12.95 10.01
CA ARG A 29 -7.20 13.89 9.97
C ARG A 29 -6.08 13.50 10.95
N GLN A 30 -6.41 13.00 12.13
CA GLN A 30 -5.40 12.53 13.08
C GLN A 30 -4.74 11.22 12.61
N LEU A 31 -5.56 10.25 12.21
CA LEU A 31 -5.08 8.94 11.75
C LEU A 31 -4.21 9.07 10.52
N TYR A 32 -4.73 9.63 9.44
CA TYR A 32 -4.04 9.65 8.15
C TYR A 32 -3.23 10.91 7.92
N GLY A 33 -3.69 12.08 8.38
CA GLY A 33 -2.94 13.33 8.20
C GLY A 33 -1.75 13.43 9.16
N ARG A 34 -1.99 13.19 10.45
CA ARG A 34 -0.98 13.25 11.52
C ARG A 34 -0.33 11.91 11.86
N LYS A 35 -0.73 10.82 11.19
CA LYS A 35 -0.14 9.48 11.35
C LYS A 35 -0.30 8.90 12.76
N VAL A 36 -1.37 9.28 13.47
CA VAL A 36 -1.63 8.83 14.84
C VAL A 36 -2.38 7.50 14.81
N THR A 37 -1.74 6.42 15.24
CA THR A 37 -2.31 5.06 15.17
C THR A 37 -2.80 4.55 16.53
N ALA A 38 -2.19 4.98 17.63
CA ALA A 38 -2.66 4.65 18.97
C ALA A 38 -3.94 5.43 19.30
N VAL A 39 -4.97 4.73 19.79
CA VAL A 39 -6.26 5.35 20.14
C VAL A 39 -6.10 6.33 21.31
N GLY A 40 -5.19 6.01 22.25
CA GLY A 40 -4.78 6.88 23.35
C GLY A 40 -4.33 8.28 22.92
N ASP A 41 -3.73 8.39 21.73
CA ASP A 41 -3.12 9.61 21.22
C ASP A 41 -4.06 10.45 20.34
N LEU A 42 -5.31 10.02 20.15
CA LEU A 42 -6.34 10.77 19.41
C LEU A 42 -6.91 11.94 20.22
N LYS A 43 -6.05 12.83 20.70
CA LYS A 43 -6.38 13.91 21.66
C LYS A 43 -7.56 14.78 21.25
N ALA A 44 -7.80 14.96 19.95
CA ALA A 44 -8.92 15.78 19.48
C ALA A 44 -10.28 15.08 19.44
N LEU A 45 -10.40 13.77 19.79
CA LEU A 45 -11.63 13.00 19.61
C LEU A 45 -12.65 13.18 20.77
N GLY A 46 -12.17 13.50 21.97
CA GLY A 46 -12.98 13.57 23.20
C GLY A 46 -13.26 12.18 23.80
N GLY A 47 -13.50 12.13 25.11
CA GLY A 47 -13.49 10.86 25.86
C GLY A 47 -14.54 9.83 25.45
N VAL A 48 -15.77 10.25 25.12
CA VAL A 48 -16.83 9.33 24.69
C VAL A 48 -16.48 8.67 23.36
N ALA A 49 -16.07 9.47 22.37
CA ALA A 49 -15.68 8.97 21.06
C ALA A 49 -14.44 8.08 21.16
N GLN A 50 -13.43 8.49 21.94
CA GLN A 50 -12.20 7.72 22.11
C GLN A 50 -12.47 6.34 22.72
N ARG A 51 -13.28 6.26 23.79
CA ARG A 51 -13.69 4.98 24.39
C ARG A 51 -14.46 4.09 23.42
N ALA A 52 -15.34 4.67 22.61
CA ALA A 52 -16.09 3.90 21.60
C ALA A 52 -15.16 3.30 20.55
N ILE A 53 -14.19 4.08 20.06
CA ILE A 53 -13.18 3.60 19.13
C ILE A 53 -12.28 2.54 19.78
N GLU A 54 -11.82 2.76 21.00
CA GLU A 54 -10.97 1.80 21.73
C GLU A 54 -11.70 0.48 21.99
N THR A 55 -13.01 0.52 22.26
CA THR A 55 -13.84 -0.68 22.42
C THR A 55 -13.91 -1.50 21.14
N GLU A 56 -14.03 -0.83 19.98
CA GLU A 56 -14.21 -1.48 18.68
C GLU A 56 -12.89 -1.96 18.04
N PHE A 57 -11.79 -1.23 18.28
CA PHE A 57 -10.50 -1.45 17.61
C PHE A 57 -9.37 -1.89 18.55
N GLY A 58 -9.56 -1.77 19.86
CA GLY A 58 -8.49 -1.89 20.84
C GLY A 58 -7.58 -0.65 20.87
N PRO A 59 -6.37 -0.76 21.43
CA PRO A 59 -5.50 0.40 21.65
C PRO A 59 -4.85 0.94 20.37
N ASN A 60 -4.92 0.22 19.25
CA ASN A 60 -4.26 0.61 17.99
C ASN A 60 -5.19 0.42 16.78
N LEU A 61 -5.22 1.42 15.90
CA LEU A 61 -6.07 1.46 14.70
C LEU A 61 -5.49 0.73 13.47
N LEU A 62 -4.27 0.18 13.57
CA LEU A 62 -3.68 -0.63 12.51
C LEU A 62 -4.29 -2.03 12.51
N THR A 63 -4.49 -2.55 11.30
CA THR A 63 -4.91 -3.92 11.04
C THR A 63 -3.73 -4.90 10.99
N LEU A 64 -2.50 -4.37 10.94
CA LEU A 64 -1.24 -5.11 10.95
C LEU A 64 -0.51 -4.97 12.28
N LYS A 65 0.09 -6.07 12.74
CA LYS A 65 1.00 -6.09 13.89
C LYS A 65 2.43 -6.25 13.39
N CYS A 66 3.32 -5.32 13.70
CA CYS A 66 4.74 -5.50 13.46
C CYS A 66 5.30 -6.50 14.49
N ILE A 67 5.86 -7.61 14.02
CA ILE A 67 6.38 -8.69 14.88
C ILE A 67 7.91 -8.84 14.80
N SER A 68 8.56 -8.21 13.81
CA SER A 68 10.01 -8.19 13.70
C SER A 68 10.47 -7.00 12.87
N THR A 69 11.62 -6.43 13.26
CA THR A 69 12.30 -5.35 12.56
C THR A 69 13.75 -5.77 12.33
N SER A 70 14.25 -5.55 11.11
CA SER A 70 15.63 -5.75 10.74
C SER A 70 16.17 -4.47 10.10
N GLU A 71 17.28 -3.97 10.63
CA GLU A 71 17.90 -2.73 10.17
C GLU A 71 19.24 -2.99 9.50
N ALA A 72 19.47 -2.26 8.41
CA ALA A 72 20.71 -2.16 7.68
C ALA A 72 20.96 -0.68 7.35
N PRO A 73 22.19 -0.26 6.99
CA PRO A 73 22.53 1.15 6.79
C PRO A 73 21.58 1.92 5.87
N ARG A 74 21.04 1.25 4.85
CA ARG A 74 20.11 1.84 3.85
C ARG A 74 18.74 1.17 3.78
N ALA A 75 18.42 0.27 4.71
CA ALA A 75 17.17 -0.47 4.66
C ALA A 75 16.64 -0.78 6.07
N THR A 76 15.36 -0.50 6.30
CA THR A 76 14.63 -1.01 7.47
C THR A 76 13.54 -1.94 6.97
N LYS A 77 13.69 -3.23 7.25
CA LYS A 77 12.73 -4.27 6.86
C LYS A 77 11.84 -4.62 8.05
N LEU A 78 10.53 -4.66 7.81
CA LEU A 78 9.51 -5.01 8.78
C LEU A 78 8.83 -6.31 8.37
N LEU A 79 8.56 -7.16 9.36
CA LEU A 79 7.67 -8.31 9.24
C LEU A 79 6.36 -7.97 9.95
N PHE A 80 5.28 -7.93 9.19
CA PHE A 80 3.94 -7.76 9.71
C PHE A 80 3.21 -9.09 9.77
N GLU A 81 2.44 -9.28 10.83
CA GLU A 81 1.45 -10.34 10.97
C GLU A 81 0.05 -9.74 10.81
N CYS A 82 -0.75 -10.34 9.93
CA CYS A 82 -2.14 -9.99 9.72
C CYS A 82 -3.02 -10.69 10.76
N LYS A 83 -4.28 -10.26 10.91
CA LYS A 83 -5.20 -10.83 11.92
C LYS A 83 -5.45 -12.34 11.79
N ASP A 84 -5.32 -12.87 10.58
CA ASP A 84 -5.47 -14.29 10.26
C ASP A 84 -4.14 -15.06 10.31
N GLY A 85 -3.08 -14.45 10.85
CA GLY A 85 -1.78 -15.10 11.09
C GLY A 85 -0.85 -15.16 9.86
N VAL A 86 -1.31 -14.78 8.67
CA VAL A 86 -0.41 -14.68 7.50
C VAL A 86 0.54 -13.49 7.68
N ARG A 87 1.75 -13.64 7.12
CA ARG A 87 2.81 -12.64 7.28
C ARG A 87 3.18 -11.99 5.96
N ILE A 88 3.48 -10.70 6.03
CA ILE A 88 3.93 -9.90 4.90
C ILE A 88 5.12 -9.04 5.30
N GLU A 89 5.90 -8.63 4.31
CA GLU A 89 7.07 -7.79 4.52
C GLU A 89 6.86 -6.41 3.91
N ALA A 90 7.45 -5.40 4.52
CA ALA A 90 7.59 -4.07 3.94
C ALA A 90 8.97 -3.51 4.26
N VAL A 91 9.51 -2.67 3.39
CA VAL A 91 10.88 -2.16 3.54
C VAL A 91 10.92 -0.65 3.31
N ALA A 92 11.52 0.10 4.23
CA ALA A 92 11.93 1.47 3.97
C ALA A 92 13.36 1.46 3.41
N LEU A 93 13.54 1.90 2.17
CA LEU A 93 14.83 2.00 1.48
C LEU A 93 15.29 3.46 1.46
N LYS A 94 16.49 3.71 1.99
CA LYS A 94 17.13 5.03 2.01
C LYS A 94 18.13 5.13 0.86
N PHE A 95 17.81 5.95 -0.13
CA PHE A 95 18.73 6.34 -1.19
C PHE A 95 19.42 7.66 -0.83
N ALA A 96 20.45 8.04 -1.59
CA ALA A 96 21.17 9.30 -1.36
C ALA A 96 20.25 10.53 -1.47
N SER A 97 19.25 10.50 -2.35
CA SER A 97 18.37 11.64 -2.62
C SER A 97 16.97 11.54 -2.02
N HIS A 98 16.53 10.36 -1.61
CA HIS A 98 15.14 10.14 -1.20
C HIS A 98 14.98 8.83 -0.40
N THR A 99 13.86 8.69 0.30
CA THR A 99 13.42 7.43 0.92
C THR A 99 12.20 6.86 0.19
N SER A 100 12.25 5.59 -0.20
CA SER A 100 11.10 4.88 -0.79
C SER A 100 10.61 3.78 0.15
N LEU A 101 9.29 3.68 0.31
CA LEU A 101 8.68 2.50 0.94
C LEU A 101 8.40 1.44 -0.13
N CYS A 102 8.84 0.22 0.10
CA CYS A 102 8.49 -0.95 -0.70
C CYS A 102 7.42 -1.74 0.06
N ILE A 103 6.21 -1.76 -0.48
CA ILE A 103 5.04 -2.36 0.20
C ILE A 103 4.48 -3.55 -0.57
N SER A 104 3.90 -4.48 0.19
CA SER A 104 3.24 -5.69 -0.28
C SER A 104 1.78 -5.43 -0.66
N SER A 105 1.32 -6.12 -1.69
CA SER A 105 -0.07 -6.10 -2.18
C SER A 105 -0.82 -7.42 -1.94
N GLN A 106 -0.08 -8.51 -1.69
CA GLN A 106 -0.62 -9.85 -1.42
C GLN A 106 0.22 -10.53 -0.34
N ALA A 107 -0.36 -11.54 0.32
CA ALA A 107 0.41 -12.49 1.12
C ALA A 107 0.79 -13.67 0.23
N GLY A 108 2.06 -13.72 -0.20
CA GLY A 108 2.52 -14.64 -1.25
C GLY A 108 2.23 -14.12 -2.66
N CYS A 109 2.49 -14.93 -3.70
CA CYS A 109 2.22 -14.55 -5.09
C CYS A 109 1.98 -15.79 -5.97
N SER A 110 1.00 -15.73 -6.89
CA SER A 110 0.63 -16.85 -7.77
C SER A 110 1.43 -16.92 -9.07
N PHE A 111 2.21 -15.89 -9.40
CA PHE A 111 2.91 -15.79 -10.69
C PHE A 111 4.16 -16.69 -10.78
N ASN A 112 4.60 -17.27 -9.65
CA ASN A 112 5.66 -18.28 -9.57
C ASN A 112 6.93 -17.96 -10.39
N CYS A 113 7.35 -16.70 -10.42
CA CYS A 113 8.60 -16.30 -11.08
C CYS A 113 9.76 -17.10 -10.49
N SER A 114 10.55 -17.78 -11.34
CA SER A 114 11.55 -18.76 -10.93
C SER A 114 12.64 -18.23 -9.98
N PHE A 115 12.93 -16.93 -10.07
CA PHE A 115 13.88 -16.21 -9.22
C PHE A 115 13.27 -15.65 -7.93
N CYS A 116 11.95 -15.64 -7.79
CA CYS A 116 11.25 -14.94 -6.71
C CYS A 116 10.90 -15.89 -5.56
N ALA A 117 11.45 -15.62 -4.37
CA ALA A 117 11.11 -16.39 -3.16
C ALA A 117 9.61 -16.34 -2.82
N THR A 118 8.95 -15.18 -3.00
CA THR A 118 7.50 -15.03 -2.78
C THR A 118 6.67 -15.88 -3.73
N GLY A 119 7.13 -16.07 -4.97
CA GLY A 119 6.48 -16.96 -5.93
C GLY A 119 6.47 -18.42 -5.45
N LYS A 120 7.58 -18.88 -4.86
CA LYS A 120 7.70 -20.25 -4.31
C LYS A 120 6.78 -20.52 -3.12
N ILE A 121 6.42 -19.49 -2.35
CA ILE A 121 5.45 -19.61 -1.23
C ILE A 121 4.03 -19.90 -1.75
N GLY A 122 3.74 -19.50 -2.99
CA GLY A 122 2.40 -19.49 -3.57
C GLY A 122 1.53 -18.36 -2.99
N LEU A 123 0.42 -18.06 -3.65
CA LEU A 123 -0.56 -17.08 -3.15
C LEU A 123 -1.34 -17.67 -1.98
N LYS A 124 -1.31 -16.99 -0.82
CA LYS A 124 -2.20 -17.31 0.31
C LYS A 124 -3.50 -16.53 0.20
N ARG A 125 -3.40 -15.21 0.06
CA ARG A 125 -4.55 -14.33 -0.19
C ARG A 125 -4.16 -12.94 -0.65
N GLN A 126 -5.18 -12.23 -1.12
CA GLN A 126 -5.14 -10.80 -1.40
C GLN A 126 -5.15 -9.99 -0.09
N LEU A 127 -4.34 -8.93 0.00
CA LEU A 127 -4.46 -7.97 1.10
C LEU A 127 -5.67 -7.05 0.91
N THR A 128 -6.20 -6.55 2.02
CA THR A 128 -7.25 -5.52 2.07
C THR A 128 -6.68 -4.12 1.83
N VAL A 129 -7.54 -3.14 1.57
CA VAL A 129 -7.12 -1.73 1.43
C VAL A 129 -6.37 -1.26 2.68
N ASP A 130 -6.91 -1.61 3.85
CA ASP A 130 -6.38 -1.21 5.15
C ASP A 130 -5.01 -1.84 5.38
N GLU A 131 -4.84 -3.15 5.17
CA GLU A 131 -3.55 -3.85 5.30
C GLU A 131 -2.48 -3.30 4.34
N ILE A 132 -2.83 -2.94 3.11
CA ILE A 132 -1.86 -2.34 2.18
C ILE A 132 -1.46 -0.94 2.68
N SER A 133 -2.44 -0.12 3.06
CA SER A 133 -2.19 1.25 3.52
C SER A 133 -1.48 1.32 4.88
N ASP A 134 -1.67 0.31 5.72
CA ASP A 134 -1.11 0.25 7.08
C ASP A 134 0.41 0.09 7.06
N GLN A 135 0.97 -0.53 6.02
CA GLN A 135 2.42 -0.58 5.82
C GLN A 135 3.00 0.84 5.70
N VAL A 136 2.36 1.70 4.91
CA VAL A 136 2.76 3.11 4.77
C VAL A 136 2.53 3.87 6.08
N LEU A 137 1.35 3.70 6.67
CA LEU A 137 0.96 4.40 7.88
C LEU A 137 1.87 4.06 9.07
N TYR A 138 2.24 2.78 9.23
CA TYR A 138 3.15 2.32 10.28
C TYR A 138 4.51 2.99 10.15
N PHE A 139 5.13 2.97 8.97
CA PHE A 139 6.42 3.64 8.76
C PHE A 139 6.35 5.14 9.08
N GLN A 140 5.32 5.83 8.59
CA GLN A 140 5.15 7.27 8.82
C GLN A 140 4.86 7.62 10.29
N ALA A 141 4.07 6.80 10.98
CA ALA A 141 3.80 6.94 12.41
C ALA A 141 5.07 6.74 13.26
N ASN A 142 6.02 5.93 12.77
CA ASN A 142 7.31 5.69 13.40
C ASN A 142 8.43 6.61 12.84
N GLY A 143 8.06 7.78 12.32
CA GLY A 143 9.00 8.84 11.96
C GLY A 143 9.68 8.71 10.60
N VAL A 144 9.36 7.68 9.80
CA VAL A 144 9.93 7.54 8.45
C VAL A 144 9.27 8.55 7.51
N ARG A 145 10.06 9.53 7.06
CA ARG A 145 9.68 10.48 6.01
C ARG A 145 9.90 9.82 4.64
N ALA A 146 8.84 9.24 4.10
CA ALA A 146 8.85 8.61 2.78
C ALA A 146 8.58 9.62 1.67
N ASP A 147 9.47 9.67 0.68
CA ASP A 147 9.32 10.49 -0.52
C ASP A 147 8.50 9.79 -1.60
N SER A 148 8.53 8.46 -1.62
CA SER A 148 7.79 7.63 -2.57
C SER A 148 7.34 6.31 -1.96
N VAL A 149 6.34 5.69 -2.59
CA VAL A 149 5.82 4.37 -2.25
C VAL A 149 5.78 3.52 -3.51
N SER A 150 6.39 2.34 -3.44
CA SER A 150 6.53 1.41 -4.55
C SER A 150 5.87 0.09 -4.18
N PHE A 151 4.96 -0.38 -5.03
CA PHE A 151 4.30 -1.68 -4.89
C PHE A 151 5.20 -2.75 -5.51
N MET A 152 6.29 -3.05 -4.82
CA MET A 152 7.33 -4.01 -5.22
C MET A 152 7.66 -5.00 -4.10
N GLY A 153 6.83 -5.04 -3.05
CA GLY A 153 6.92 -6.04 -2.00
C GLY A 153 6.36 -7.38 -2.44
N MET A 154 5.67 -8.07 -1.54
CA MET A 154 5.05 -9.36 -1.84
C MET A 154 3.79 -9.19 -2.68
N GLY A 155 3.67 -10.00 -3.73
CA GLY A 155 2.48 -10.10 -4.58
C GLY A 155 2.56 -9.37 -5.91
N GLU A 156 1.61 -9.68 -6.80
CA GLU A 156 1.35 -8.97 -8.05
C GLU A 156 0.27 -7.89 -7.80
N PRO A 157 0.63 -6.59 -7.76
CA PRO A 157 -0.30 -5.52 -7.41
C PRO A 157 -1.52 -5.44 -8.32
N LEU A 158 -1.33 -5.63 -9.63
CA LEU A 158 -2.43 -5.53 -10.59
C LEU A 158 -3.34 -6.76 -10.60
N ALA A 159 -2.97 -7.83 -9.91
CA ALA A 159 -3.83 -8.97 -9.62
C ALA A 159 -4.66 -8.79 -8.33
N ASN A 160 -4.41 -7.73 -7.54
CA ASN A 160 -5.25 -7.36 -6.41
C ASN A 160 -6.14 -6.15 -6.75
N PRO A 161 -7.45 -6.33 -7.00
CA PRO A 161 -8.34 -5.22 -7.36
C PRO A 161 -8.48 -4.16 -6.26
N ARG A 162 -8.09 -4.47 -5.02
CA ARG A 162 -8.12 -3.52 -3.90
C ARG A 162 -7.00 -2.48 -3.99
N VAL A 163 -5.94 -2.72 -4.77
CA VAL A 163 -4.85 -1.76 -4.99
C VAL A 163 -5.37 -0.44 -5.56
N PHE A 164 -6.35 -0.45 -6.45
CA PHE A 164 -6.95 0.78 -6.99
C PHE A 164 -7.62 1.63 -5.89
N ASN A 165 -8.32 0.98 -4.95
CA ASN A 165 -8.90 1.67 -3.79
C ASN A 165 -7.81 2.17 -2.84
N THR A 166 -6.71 1.42 -2.67
CA THR A 166 -5.55 1.89 -1.91
C THR A 166 -4.90 3.11 -2.57
N LEU A 167 -4.74 3.13 -3.89
CA LEU A 167 -4.22 4.29 -4.61
C LEU A 167 -5.11 5.52 -4.35
N ARG A 168 -6.43 5.37 -4.45
CA ARG A 168 -7.38 6.44 -4.09
C ARG A 168 -7.17 6.95 -2.66
N LEU A 169 -7.01 6.04 -1.69
CA LEU A 169 -6.77 6.39 -0.28
C LEU A 169 -5.44 7.12 -0.09
N LEU A 170 -4.36 6.63 -0.71
CA LEU A 170 -3.03 7.22 -0.62
C LEU A 170 -2.98 8.61 -1.25
N THR A 171 -3.74 8.85 -2.32
CA THR A 171 -3.79 10.15 -3.00
C THR A 171 -4.82 11.13 -2.43
N ASP A 172 -5.80 10.68 -1.63
CA ASP A 172 -6.84 11.56 -1.08
C ASP A 172 -6.21 12.61 -0.14
N PRO A 173 -6.34 13.92 -0.42
CA PRO A 173 -5.79 14.99 0.43
C PRO A 173 -6.34 15.01 1.85
N ARG A 174 -7.53 14.44 2.08
CA ARG A 174 -8.13 14.30 3.41
C ARG A 174 -7.52 13.14 4.20
N ALA A 175 -6.88 12.20 3.51
CA ALA A 175 -6.22 11.05 4.11
C ALA A 175 -4.69 11.21 4.06
N PHE A 176 -4.00 10.48 3.18
CA PHE A 176 -2.54 10.49 3.13
C PHE A 176 -1.96 11.66 2.32
N GLY A 177 -2.70 12.16 1.32
CA GLY A 177 -2.27 13.27 0.46
C GLY A 177 -0.98 13.04 -0.32
N VAL A 178 -0.63 11.78 -0.63
CA VAL A 178 0.58 11.47 -1.41
C VAL A 178 0.35 11.85 -2.87
N SER A 179 1.29 12.59 -3.46
CA SER A 179 1.25 12.87 -4.89
C SER A 179 1.25 11.55 -5.69
N ALA A 180 0.33 11.41 -6.64
CA ALA A 180 0.26 10.21 -7.50
C ALA A 180 1.57 9.94 -8.25
N ARG A 181 2.40 10.96 -8.50
CA ARG A 181 3.72 10.83 -9.13
C ARG A 181 4.78 10.17 -8.24
N ARG A 182 4.52 10.08 -6.94
CA ARG A 182 5.37 9.44 -5.93
C ARG A 182 4.92 8.02 -5.61
N LEU A 183 3.87 7.53 -6.27
CA LEU A 183 3.38 6.15 -6.15
C LEU A 183 3.83 5.37 -7.40
N ASN A 184 4.50 4.23 -7.24
CA ASN A 184 4.95 3.38 -8.35
C ASN A 184 4.31 2.01 -8.27
N ILE A 185 3.68 1.54 -9.36
CA ILE A 185 3.14 0.19 -9.47
C ILE A 185 4.07 -0.66 -10.33
N SER A 186 4.61 -1.74 -9.78
CA SER A 186 5.29 -2.75 -10.59
C SER A 186 4.32 -3.87 -10.93
N THR A 187 4.38 -4.40 -12.14
CA THR A 187 3.55 -5.52 -12.58
C THR A 187 4.32 -6.51 -13.44
N SER A 188 3.95 -7.78 -13.34
CA SER A 188 4.42 -8.90 -14.15
C SER A 188 3.60 -9.06 -15.43
N GLY A 189 2.93 -7.98 -15.90
CA GLY A 189 2.27 -7.94 -17.21
C GLY A 189 0.77 -8.26 -17.19
N VAL A 190 0.06 -7.94 -16.10
CA VAL A 190 -1.40 -8.19 -16.01
C VAL A 190 -2.16 -7.20 -16.88
N LEU A 191 -2.35 -7.54 -18.16
CA LEU A 191 -2.96 -6.67 -19.18
C LEU A 191 -4.28 -6.00 -18.75
N PRO A 192 -5.29 -6.72 -18.23
CA PRO A 192 -6.53 -6.07 -17.77
C PRO A 192 -6.28 -5.05 -16.65
N GLY A 193 -5.35 -5.35 -15.74
CA GLY A 193 -4.96 -4.44 -14.67
C GLY A 193 -4.23 -3.19 -15.18
N ILE A 194 -3.38 -3.33 -16.20
CA ILE A 194 -2.68 -2.19 -16.84
C ILE A 194 -3.71 -1.28 -17.52
N LYS A 195 -4.66 -1.85 -18.28
CA LYS A 195 -5.75 -1.09 -18.91
C LYS A 195 -6.55 -0.31 -17.87
N ARG A 196 -6.93 -0.96 -16.77
CA ARG A 196 -7.63 -0.31 -15.66
C ARG A 196 -6.80 0.79 -14.98
N LEU A 197 -5.50 0.58 -14.77
CA LEU A 197 -4.60 1.59 -14.22
C LEU A 197 -4.50 2.82 -15.13
N ASN A 198 -4.43 2.62 -16.45
CA ASN A 198 -4.41 3.71 -17.42
C ASN A 198 -5.69 4.55 -17.37
N GLN A 199 -6.84 3.91 -17.16
CA GLN A 199 -8.14 4.59 -17.09
C GLN A 199 -8.36 5.30 -15.75
N GLU A 200 -8.17 4.61 -14.63
CA GLU A 200 -8.53 5.14 -13.30
C GLU A 200 -7.42 5.97 -12.67
N HIS A 201 -6.15 5.68 -12.97
CA HIS A 201 -4.98 6.30 -12.35
C HIS A 201 -3.87 6.58 -13.37
N PRO A 202 -4.13 7.38 -14.44
CA PRO A 202 -3.15 7.66 -15.49
C PRO A 202 -1.87 8.31 -14.96
N GLN A 203 -1.93 8.89 -13.76
CA GLN A 203 -0.81 9.59 -13.14
C GLN A 203 0.24 8.66 -12.49
N VAL A 204 -0.07 7.39 -12.24
CA VAL A 204 0.79 6.44 -11.51
C VAL A 204 1.71 5.67 -12.49
N PRO A 205 3.04 5.72 -12.38
CA PRO A 205 3.95 4.94 -13.23
C PRO A 205 3.74 3.41 -13.09
N ALA A 206 3.95 2.68 -14.18
CA ALA A 206 3.84 1.23 -14.26
C ALA A 206 5.17 0.60 -14.76
N ASN A 207 5.63 -0.50 -14.13
CA ASN A 207 6.82 -1.28 -14.53
C ASN A 207 6.46 -2.75 -14.89
N ARG A 208 7.31 -3.51 -15.61
CA ARG A 208 6.87 -4.70 -16.40
C ARG A 208 7.66 -6.04 -16.21
N MET A 209 6.98 -7.20 -16.40
CA MET A 209 7.46 -8.45 -17.08
C MET A 209 6.36 -9.08 -18.01
N TYR A 210 6.68 -9.83 -19.10
CA TYR A 210 5.80 -10.66 -20.00
C TYR A 210 4.61 -10.04 -20.80
N PRO A 211 4.05 -10.67 -21.88
CA PRO A 211 4.65 -11.02 -23.18
C PRO A 211 4.77 -9.82 -24.15
N PHE A 212 5.87 -9.76 -24.92
CA PHE A 212 6.49 -8.52 -25.40
C PHE A 212 5.63 -7.57 -26.25
N SER A 213 4.99 -8.01 -27.33
CA SER A 213 4.37 -7.12 -28.33
C SER A 213 3.16 -6.33 -27.81
N GLU A 214 2.12 -7.01 -27.33
CA GLU A 214 0.86 -6.35 -26.94
C GLU A 214 1.03 -5.35 -25.79
N VAL A 215 1.89 -5.68 -24.82
CA VAL A 215 2.15 -4.77 -23.72
C VAL A 215 3.00 -3.60 -24.18
N PHE A 216 3.95 -3.76 -25.12
CA PHE A 216 4.68 -2.59 -25.64
C PHE A 216 3.75 -1.64 -26.36
N THR A 217 2.83 -2.15 -27.20
CA THR A 217 1.79 -1.31 -27.80
C THR A 217 0.98 -0.57 -26.74
N LEU A 218 0.51 -1.26 -25.70
CA LEU A 218 -0.24 -0.63 -24.60
C LEU A 218 0.58 0.40 -23.80
N LEU A 219 1.89 0.17 -23.66
CA LEU A 219 2.81 1.10 -22.99
C LEU A 219 3.11 2.31 -23.87
N ASP A 220 3.28 2.13 -25.17
CA ASP A 220 3.46 3.20 -26.15
C ASP A 220 2.19 4.07 -26.20
N GLU A 221 1.01 3.45 -26.24
CA GLU A 221 -0.28 4.14 -26.09
C GLU A 221 -0.34 4.94 -24.79
N ARG A 222 0.09 4.35 -23.66
CA ARG A 222 0.15 5.05 -22.38
C ARG A 222 1.10 6.24 -22.41
N ILE A 223 2.30 6.08 -22.99
CA ILE A 223 3.29 7.17 -23.10
C ILE A 223 2.69 8.29 -23.95
N ALA A 224 2.06 7.97 -25.07
CA ALA A 224 1.40 8.94 -25.94
C ALA A 224 0.25 9.66 -25.23
N LEU A 225 -0.60 8.94 -24.48
CA LEU A 225 -1.75 9.52 -23.77
C LEU A 225 -1.35 10.37 -22.57
N THR A 226 -0.31 9.98 -21.83
CA THR A 226 0.02 10.59 -20.53
C THR A 226 1.24 11.51 -20.58
N GLY A 227 2.04 11.45 -21.64
CA GLY A 227 3.34 12.12 -21.76
C GLY A 227 4.39 11.60 -20.77
N ARG A 228 4.17 10.44 -20.13
CA ARG A 228 5.01 9.94 -19.04
C ARG A 228 5.89 8.80 -19.47
N ARG A 229 7.09 8.77 -18.91
CA ARG A 229 8.03 7.66 -19.04
C ARG A 229 7.50 6.43 -18.31
N VAL A 230 7.76 5.28 -18.90
CA VAL A 230 7.60 3.94 -18.32
C VAL A 230 8.98 3.43 -17.97
N TRP A 231 9.12 2.75 -16.83
CA TRP A 231 10.40 2.18 -16.41
C TRP A 231 10.37 0.67 -16.58
N ILE A 232 11.43 0.12 -17.16
CA ILE A 232 11.58 -1.32 -17.35
C ILE A 232 12.50 -1.85 -16.26
N ALA A 233 12.00 -2.81 -15.47
CA ALA A 233 12.81 -3.54 -14.52
C ALA A 233 13.34 -4.80 -15.22
N TYR A 234 14.66 -5.01 -15.21
CA TYR A 234 15.30 -6.17 -15.82
C TYR A 234 16.24 -6.82 -14.80
N LEU A 235 15.98 -8.08 -14.46
CA LEU A 235 16.83 -8.84 -13.54
C LEU A 235 17.89 -9.59 -14.34
N LEU A 236 19.15 -9.31 -14.05
CA LEU A 236 20.28 -10.02 -14.62
C LEU A 236 20.51 -11.32 -13.84
N LEU A 237 20.31 -12.46 -14.49
CA LEU A 237 20.56 -13.79 -13.91
C LEU A 237 21.75 -14.43 -14.61
N GLN A 238 22.74 -14.89 -13.84
CA GLN A 238 23.93 -15.54 -14.38
C GLN A 238 23.54 -16.81 -15.17
N GLY A 239 24.02 -16.92 -16.41
CA GLY A 239 23.89 -18.12 -17.23
C GLY A 239 22.48 -18.43 -17.77
N LYS A 240 21.50 -17.53 -17.62
CA LYS A 240 20.15 -17.71 -18.16
C LYS A 240 19.80 -16.60 -19.15
N CYS A 241 20.17 -16.79 -20.41
CA CYS A 241 19.47 -16.12 -21.51
C CYS A 241 18.21 -16.94 -21.80
N GLN A 242 17.10 -16.61 -21.14
CA GLN A 242 15.80 -17.13 -21.58
C GLN A 242 15.18 -16.05 -22.46
N VAL A 243 15.29 -16.29 -23.77
CA VAL A 243 14.61 -15.55 -24.84
C VAL A 243 13.11 -15.77 -24.70
#